data_AF-A0A971WDW7-F1
#
_entry.id   AF-A0A971WDW7-F1
#
_cell.length_a   1.000
_cell.length_b   1.000
_cell.length_c   1.000
_cell.angle_alpha   90.00
_cell.angle_beta   90.00
_cell.angle_gamma   90.00
#
_symmetry.space_group_name_H-M   'P 1'
#
loop_
_entity.id
_entity.type
_entity.pdbx_description
1 polymer ?
#
loop_
_entity_poly.entity_id
_entity_poly.type
_entity_poly.pdbx_seq_one_letter_code
_entity_poly.pdbx_strand_id
1 'polypeptide(L)'
;MIVMKIKRFLSVLLALTLIVSSFLPTAAKSSGCDCGFSPVVYVAALGSATLYLDAGTADEKIIFRPEQADTLGLVGKLILPIARLAVDKNYTAFGTGIAKATTDLFGPLAMDENGNSNPRVTTKPTLPSDPTHGPNHDYYFGYDFRLDPFVVAQDLDAYIQHVKSLTGHSKVSFRASSLGGIIVMAYLEKYGTTELDKIIFQCCPILGVGVAGDLFTKQVELNNDALVRYGMQVLPRDAVGSVLSILIQSLDALGVFSAVLGFGDKLIDNMLDQLYDELLIPIFGRMPGLWALVPDVSYEQAKTIFLDSSASQTLVNRLDDYHYNVQGKADRLLNDALNSGVGIMILAGYNMQREPFVASYLNQSDAVDDTIYNAPGVTCALLNETLGDGYVQAVNDGHNHLSADGIIDASTCYLPENTWFAKDMLHSTPHEGHREMYALFLTSGGNFNVHSDARFPQFLQDDATNKRLIPLVDYVPDDALRIEDVFQFMLTFFQEFKLILLAK
;
A
#
# COMPACT_ATOMS: atom_id res chain seq x y z
N MET A 1 63.22 37.91 -36.55
CA MET A 1 62.92 38.19 -35.12
C MET A 1 61.45 38.59 -34.87
N ILE A 2 60.80 39.35 -35.76
CA ILE A 2 59.41 39.81 -35.61
C ILE A 2 58.37 38.68 -35.73
N VAL A 3 58.52 37.77 -36.70
CA VAL A 3 57.60 36.63 -36.92
C VAL A 3 57.53 35.68 -35.72
N MET A 4 58.66 35.50 -35.02
CA MET A 4 58.76 34.63 -33.85
C MET A 4 58.06 35.23 -32.62
N LYS A 5 58.04 36.57 -32.50
CA LYS A 5 57.28 37.28 -31.45
C LYS A 5 55.78 37.23 -31.70
N ILE A 6 55.34 37.31 -32.97
CA ILE A 6 53.92 37.21 -33.35
C ILE A 6 53.36 35.82 -33.04
N LYS A 7 54.10 34.75 -33.35
CA LYS A 7 53.68 33.37 -33.02
C LYS A 7 53.55 33.15 -31.52
N ARG A 8 54.50 33.65 -30.72
CA ARG A 8 54.43 33.57 -29.24
C ARG A 8 53.24 34.35 -28.68
N PHE A 9 52.97 35.55 -29.22
CA PHE A 9 51.82 36.35 -28.81
C PHE A 9 50.49 35.65 -29.14
N LEU A 10 50.36 35.09 -30.34
CA LEU A 10 49.16 34.33 -30.74
C LEU A 10 48.97 33.06 -29.91
N SER A 11 50.03 32.32 -29.59
CA SER A 11 49.94 31.14 -28.72
C SER A 11 49.54 31.49 -27.29
N VAL A 12 50.03 32.61 -26.75
CA VAL A 12 49.63 33.10 -25.43
C VAL A 12 48.17 33.57 -25.43
N LEU A 13 47.74 34.27 -26.47
CA LEU A 13 46.35 34.69 -26.63
C LEU A 13 45.42 33.48 -26.74
N LEU A 14 45.79 32.46 -27.53
CA LEU A 14 45.00 31.24 -27.69
C LEU A 14 44.92 30.44 -26.38
N ALA A 15 46.03 30.34 -25.64
CA ALA A 15 46.04 29.70 -24.33
C ALA A 15 45.19 30.46 -23.31
N LEU A 16 45.25 31.80 -23.30
CA LEU A 16 44.36 32.63 -22.47
C LEU A 16 42.90 32.48 -22.87
N THR A 17 42.60 32.39 -24.16
CA THR A 17 41.23 32.18 -24.65
C THR A 17 40.71 30.82 -24.21
N LEU A 18 41.53 29.77 -24.32
CA LEU A 18 41.21 28.42 -23.86
C LEU A 18 40.99 28.36 -22.34
N ILE A 19 41.87 29.02 -21.58
CA ILE A 19 41.77 29.14 -20.11
C ILE A 19 40.50 29.89 -19.72
N VAL A 20 40.20 31.02 -20.36
CA VAL A 20 38.97 31.79 -20.13
C VAL A 20 37.74 30.98 -20.54
N SER A 21 37.79 30.17 -21.61
CA SER A 21 36.69 29.27 -21.97
C SER A 21 36.55 28.05 -21.07
N SER A 22 37.59 27.63 -20.35
CA SER A 22 37.49 26.62 -19.27
C SER A 22 37.02 27.21 -17.92
N PHE A 23 37.01 28.54 -17.79
CA PHE A 23 36.47 29.27 -16.63
C PHE A 23 35.17 30.01 -16.94
N LEU A 24 34.60 29.87 -18.14
CA LEU A 24 33.21 30.20 -18.35
C LEU A 24 32.42 29.26 -17.45
N PRO A 25 31.64 29.77 -16.48
CA PRO A 25 30.64 28.90 -15.88
C PRO A 25 29.82 28.41 -17.06
N THR A 26 29.71 27.09 -17.23
CA THR A 26 28.53 26.52 -17.86
C THR A 26 27.35 26.93 -16.99
N ALA A 27 26.95 28.18 -17.13
CA ALA A 27 25.61 28.63 -16.85
C ALA A 27 24.74 28.03 -17.95
N ALA A 28 24.62 26.70 -17.93
CA ALA A 28 23.30 26.13 -17.97
C ALA A 28 22.62 26.69 -16.71
N LYS A 29 22.12 27.92 -16.83
CA LYS A 29 21.02 28.36 -16.01
C LYS A 29 19.96 27.32 -16.35
N SER A 30 19.85 26.25 -15.56
CA SER A 30 18.54 25.63 -15.43
C SER A 30 17.69 26.82 -15.05
N SER A 31 16.85 27.26 -15.97
CA SER A 31 15.79 28.18 -15.61
C SER A 31 15.02 27.42 -14.55
N GLY A 32 15.37 27.64 -13.28
CA GLY A 32 14.66 27.06 -12.16
C GLY A 32 13.19 27.32 -12.44
N CYS A 33 12.39 26.26 -12.49
CA CYS A 33 10.99 26.44 -12.74
C CYS A 33 10.40 27.14 -11.51
N ASP A 34 9.80 28.30 -11.74
CA ASP A 34 9.20 29.14 -10.69
C ASP A 34 7.67 29.16 -10.86
N CYS A 35 7.10 28.04 -11.32
CA CYS A 35 5.67 27.91 -11.60
C CYS A 35 4.78 27.92 -10.34
N GLY A 36 5.39 27.95 -9.15
CA GLY A 36 4.71 28.09 -7.86
C GLY A 36 4.25 26.77 -7.23
N PHE A 37 4.56 25.61 -7.80
CA PHE A 37 4.31 24.30 -7.18
C PHE A 37 5.39 23.28 -7.59
N SER A 38 5.63 22.28 -6.74
CA SER A 38 6.62 21.24 -6.99
C SER A 38 6.05 20.09 -7.86
N PRO A 39 6.86 19.44 -8.72
CA PRO A 39 6.44 18.25 -9.46
C PRO A 39 6.03 17.13 -8.50
N VAL A 40 4.97 16.40 -8.85
CA VAL A 40 4.42 15.33 -8.00
C VAL A 40 5.02 13.99 -8.39
N VAL A 41 5.61 13.30 -7.42
CA VAL A 41 6.05 11.91 -7.56
C VAL A 41 5.04 11.01 -6.87
N TYR A 42 4.40 10.13 -7.64
CA TYR A 42 3.47 9.14 -7.09
C TYR A 42 4.24 7.91 -6.63
N VAL A 43 4.28 7.69 -5.32
CA VAL A 43 4.91 6.53 -4.70
C VAL A 43 3.86 5.43 -4.60
N ALA A 44 3.98 4.46 -5.48
CA ALA A 44 2.86 3.59 -5.81
C ALA A 44 2.55 2.51 -4.75
N ALA A 45 1.33 1.99 -4.80
CA ALA A 45 0.85 0.92 -3.92
C ALA A 45 1.59 -0.41 -4.14
N LEU A 46 1.27 -1.39 -3.28
CA LEU A 46 1.78 -2.75 -3.39
C LEU A 46 1.49 -3.35 -4.78
N GLY A 47 2.47 -4.06 -5.33
CA GLY A 47 2.35 -4.68 -6.65
C GLY A 47 2.37 -3.71 -7.82
N SER A 48 2.76 -2.46 -7.61
CA SER A 48 2.84 -1.40 -8.64
C SER A 48 3.79 -1.71 -9.79
N ALA A 49 4.97 -2.28 -9.49
CA ALA A 49 5.85 -2.80 -10.52
C ALA A 49 5.53 -4.25 -10.87
N THR A 50 5.55 -4.56 -12.17
CA THR A 50 5.57 -5.95 -12.63
C THR A 50 6.90 -6.59 -12.24
N LEU A 51 6.82 -7.74 -11.58
CA LEU A 51 7.97 -8.59 -11.27
C LEU A 51 8.20 -9.58 -12.40
N TYR A 52 9.43 -9.64 -12.89
CA TYR A 52 9.86 -10.54 -13.95
C TYR A 52 10.89 -11.52 -13.41
N LEU A 53 10.68 -12.80 -13.64
CA LEU A 53 11.72 -13.82 -13.56
C LEU A 53 12.44 -13.87 -14.92
N ASP A 54 13.77 -13.85 -14.92
CA ASP A 54 14.64 -13.93 -16.11
C ASP A 54 14.37 -12.85 -17.17
N ALA A 55 14.16 -11.62 -16.71
CA ALA A 55 13.88 -10.48 -17.58
C ALA A 55 14.91 -10.34 -18.72
N GLY A 56 14.43 -10.13 -19.95
CA GLY A 56 15.25 -9.97 -21.14
C GLY A 56 15.79 -11.27 -21.75
N THR A 57 15.40 -12.43 -21.23
CA THR A 57 15.80 -13.74 -21.77
C THR A 57 14.64 -14.42 -22.51
N ALA A 58 14.91 -15.55 -23.16
CA ALA A 58 13.88 -16.39 -23.77
C ALA A 58 12.93 -17.05 -22.75
N ASP A 59 13.33 -17.09 -21.47
CA ASP A 59 12.59 -17.72 -20.38
C ASP A 59 11.86 -16.68 -19.49
N GLU A 60 11.76 -15.42 -19.93
CA GLU A 60 11.11 -14.34 -19.18
C GLU A 60 9.67 -14.70 -18.79
N LYS A 61 9.33 -14.55 -17.50
CA LYS A 61 7.98 -14.77 -16.98
C LYS A 61 7.57 -13.65 -16.04
N ILE A 62 6.33 -13.20 -16.17
CA ILE A 62 5.70 -12.37 -15.13
C ILE A 62 5.40 -13.29 -13.96
N ILE A 63 5.79 -12.85 -12.76
CA ILE A 63 5.47 -13.53 -11.51
C ILE A 63 4.60 -12.61 -10.66
N PHE A 64 4.07 -13.11 -9.54
CA PHE A 64 3.20 -12.40 -8.60
C PHE A 64 1.76 -12.09 -9.10
N ARG A 65 1.52 -12.06 -10.42
CA ARG A 65 0.16 -11.92 -11.00
C ARG A 65 -0.18 -13.15 -11.86
N PRO A 66 -0.79 -14.21 -11.28
CA PRO A 66 -1.18 -15.39 -12.06
C PRO A 66 -2.19 -15.01 -13.15
N GLU A 67 -2.02 -15.57 -14.33
CA GLU A 67 -3.04 -15.49 -15.37
C GLU A 67 -4.19 -16.46 -15.07
N GLN A 68 -5.32 -16.30 -15.76
CA GLN A 68 -6.46 -17.21 -15.64
C GLN A 68 -6.09 -18.67 -15.96
N ALA A 69 -5.11 -18.89 -16.84
CA ALA A 69 -4.60 -20.23 -17.13
C ALA A 69 -3.83 -20.83 -15.95
N ASP A 70 -3.05 -20.02 -15.22
CA ASP A 70 -2.30 -20.45 -14.04
C ASP A 70 -3.26 -20.85 -12.90
N THR A 71 -4.33 -20.07 -12.70
CA THR A 71 -5.36 -20.37 -11.69
C THR A 71 -6.13 -21.65 -12.05
N LEU A 72 -6.52 -21.84 -13.31
CA LEU A 72 -7.16 -23.09 -13.76
C LEU A 72 -6.23 -24.31 -13.63
N GLY A 73 -4.94 -24.14 -13.91
CA GLY A 73 -3.92 -25.17 -13.71
C GLY A 73 -3.78 -25.57 -12.24
N LEU A 74 -3.82 -24.58 -11.33
CA LEU A 74 -3.81 -24.77 -9.89
C LEU A 74 -5.03 -25.59 -9.43
N VAL A 75 -6.24 -25.19 -9.85
CA VAL A 75 -7.48 -25.92 -9.55
C VAL A 75 -7.40 -27.36 -10.04
N GLY A 76 -6.91 -27.58 -11.26
CA GLY A 76 -6.70 -28.92 -11.81
C GLY A 76 -5.81 -29.82 -10.95
N LYS A 77 -4.72 -29.27 -10.38
CA LYS A 77 -3.82 -29.99 -9.48
C LYS A 77 -4.48 -30.38 -8.14
N LEU A 78 -5.51 -29.64 -7.70
CA LEU A 78 -6.18 -29.89 -6.41
C LEU A 78 -7.43 -30.77 -6.50
N ILE A 79 -7.96 -31.08 -7.69
CA ILE A 79 -9.17 -31.93 -7.86
C ILE A 79 -9.03 -33.27 -7.11
N LEU A 80 -7.90 -33.95 -7.27
CA LEU A 80 -7.66 -35.25 -6.62
C LEU A 80 -7.48 -35.10 -5.09
N PRO A 81 -6.66 -34.17 -4.57
CA PRO A 81 -6.62 -33.85 -3.14
C PRO A 81 -7.97 -33.53 -2.51
N ILE A 82 -8.82 -32.73 -3.16
CA ILE A 82 -10.18 -32.38 -2.68
C ILE A 82 -11.07 -33.62 -2.64
N ALA A 83 -11.08 -34.42 -3.72
CA ALA A 83 -11.87 -35.64 -3.79
C ALA A 83 -11.46 -36.65 -2.72
N ARG A 84 -10.16 -36.74 -2.41
CA ARG A 84 -9.66 -37.56 -1.29
C ARG A 84 -10.12 -37.01 0.05
N LEU A 85 -9.94 -35.72 0.31
CA LEU A 85 -10.39 -35.08 1.56
C LEU A 85 -11.85 -35.39 1.87
N ALA A 86 -12.74 -35.33 0.86
CA ALA A 86 -14.16 -35.64 1.01
C ALA A 86 -14.45 -37.11 1.39
N VAL A 87 -13.55 -38.04 1.06
CA VAL A 87 -13.70 -39.48 1.27
C VAL A 87 -12.97 -39.95 2.53
N ASP A 88 -11.71 -39.56 2.70
CA ASP A 88 -10.80 -40.09 3.72
C ASP A 88 -10.46 -39.09 4.84
N LYS A 89 -10.88 -37.82 4.71
CA LYS A 89 -10.57 -36.73 5.66
C LYS A 89 -9.06 -36.59 5.92
N ASN A 90 -8.22 -36.88 4.93
CA ASN A 90 -6.77 -36.75 5.05
C ASN A 90 -6.31 -35.30 4.83
N TYR A 91 -6.49 -34.49 5.87
CA TYR A 91 -6.14 -33.06 5.88
C TYR A 91 -4.67 -32.79 5.56
N THR A 92 -3.74 -33.64 6.04
CA THR A 92 -2.30 -33.50 5.75
C THR A 92 -1.99 -33.65 4.27
N ALA A 93 -2.56 -34.67 3.61
CA ALA A 93 -2.35 -34.86 2.17
C ALA A 93 -2.96 -33.72 1.34
N PHE A 94 -4.07 -33.15 1.80
CA PHE A 94 -4.68 -31.99 1.17
C PHE A 94 -3.81 -30.73 1.36
N GLY A 95 -3.29 -30.49 2.56
CA GLY A 95 -2.36 -29.40 2.89
C GLY A 95 -1.08 -29.44 2.08
N THR A 96 -0.41 -30.60 2.00
CA THR A 96 0.76 -30.79 1.14
C THR A 96 0.43 -30.51 -0.34
N GLY A 97 -0.77 -30.91 -0.78
CA GLY A 97 -1.25 -30.66 -2.13
C GLY A 97 -1.36 -29.17 -2.45
N ILE A 98 -1.96 -28.39 -1.53
CA ILE A 98 -2.04 -26.92 -1.63
C ILE A 98 -0.65 -26.31 -1.61
N ALA A 99 0.17 -26.63 -0.61
CA ALA A 99 1.51 -26.06 -0.45
C ALA A 99 2.37 -26.28 -1.70
N LYS A 100 2.37 -27.50 -2.25
CA LYS A 100 3.08 -27.83 -3.50
C LYS A 100 2.56 -27.01 -4.69
N ALA A 101 1.24 -26.98 -4.88
CA ALA A 101 0.64 -26.30 -6.01
C ALA A 101 0.92 -24.79 -5.98
N THR A 102 0.85 -24.18 -4.80
CA THR A 102 1.09 -22.75 -4.58
C THR A 102 2.58 -22.41 -4.62
N THR A 103 3.46 -23.31 -4.19
CA THR A 103 4.93 -23.16 -4.33
C THR A 103 5.37 -23.12 -5.79
N ASP A 104 4.74 -23.90 -6.68
CA ASP A 104 5.06 -23.83 -8.12
C ASP A 104 4.79 -22.42 -8.70
N LEU A 105 3.78 -21.73 -8.17
CA LEU A 105 3.35 -20.42 -8.66
C LEU A 105 4.10 -19.26 -8.01
N PHE A 106 4.25 -19.29 -6.69
CA PHE A 106 4.81 -18.18 -5.90
C PHE A 106 6.23 -18.42 -5.39
N GLY A 107 6.76 -19.64 -5.52
CA GLY A 107 8.13 -20.00 -5.12
C GLY A 107 9.21 -19.07 -5.68
N PRO A 108 9.12 -18.57 -6.93
CA PRO A 108 10.06 -17.56 -7.44
C PRO A 108 10.09 -16.24 -6.66
N LEU A 109 9.06 -15.93 -5.85
CA LEU A 109 9.05 -14.73 -5.03
C LEU A 109 9.90 -14.85 -3.77
N ALA A 110 10.22 -16.07 -3.34
CA ALA A 110 10.96 -16.33 -2.12
C ALA A 110 12.31 -15.59 -2.10
N MET A 111 12.64 -15.05 -0.94
CA MET A 111 13.88 -14.33 -0.69
C MET A 111 14.89 -15.24 0.02
N ASP A 112 16.18 -14.90 -0.10
CA ASP A 112 17.24 -15.61 0.61
C ASP A 112 17.11 -15.44 2.13
N GLU A 113 17.96 -16.11 2.90
CA GLU A 113 17.96 -16.05 4.36
C GLU A 113 18.17 -14.64 4.93
N ASN A 114 18.70 -13.70 4.15
CA ASN A 114 18.95 -12.31 4.53
C ASN A 114 17.84 -11.35 4.04
N GLY A 115 16.81 -11.87 3.39
CA GLY A 115 15.77 -11.06 2.75
C GLY A 115 16.27 -10.31 1.52
N ASN A 116 17.22 -10.88 0.76
CA ASN A 116 17.56 -10.39 -0.58
C ASN A 116 16.78 -11.15 -1.65
N SER A 117 16.42 -10.43 -2.70
CA SER A 117 15.75 -11.00 -3.86
C SER A 117 16.71 -11.85 -4.67
N ASN A 118 16.21 -12.91 -5.30
CA ASN A 118 16.97 -13.63 -6.31
C ASN A 118 17.34 -12.66 -7.45
N PRO A 119 18.60 -12.56 -7.90
CA PRO A 119 19.01 -11.66 -8.98
C PRO A 119 18.27 -11.87 -10.31
N ARG A 120 17.67 -13.05 -10.51
CA ARG A 120 16.82 -13.35 -11.66
C ARG A 120 15.47 -12.66 -11.60
N VAL A 121 15.04 -12.21 -10.42
CA VAL A 121 13.77 -11.52 -10.22
C VAL A 121 14.02 -10.02 -10.19
N THR A 122 13.48 -9.32 -11.19
CA THR A 122 13.73 -7.89 -11.39
C THR A 122 12.45 -7.15 -11.75
N THR A 123 12.49 -5.83 -11.61
CA THR A 123 11.54 -4.91 -12.24
C THR A 123 12.16 -4.29 -13.49
N LYS A 124 11.33 -3.70 -14.35
CA LYS A 124 11.78 -2.90 -15.50
C LYS A 124 11.48 -1.42 -15.23
N PRO A 125 12.26 -0.73 -14.37
CA PRO A 125 12.00 0.66 -14.05
C PRO A 125 12.15 1.52 -15.30
N THR A 126 11.28 2.53 -15.43
CA THR A 126 11.37 3.52 -16.50
C THR A 126 11.53 4.89 -15.87
N LEU A 127 12.53 5.65 -16.32
CA LEU A 127 12.69 7.04 -15.93
C LEU A 127 11.83 7.92 -16.86
N PRO A 128 11.09 8.90 -16.32
CA PRO A 128 10.28 9.79 -17.12
C PRO A 128 11.18 10.64 -18.04
N SER A 129 10.67 10.99 -19.21
CA SER A 129 11.37 11.89 -20.15
C SER A 129 10.56 13.13 -20.53
N ASP A 130 9.28 13.17 -20.15
CA ASP A 130 8.39 14.30 -20.34
C ASP A 130 8.54 15.29 -19.15
N PRO A 131 9.00 16.53 -19.38
CA PRO A 131 9.14 17.53 -18.33
C PRO A 131 7.81 18.18 -17.92
N THR A 132 6.69 17.81 -18.55
CA THR A 132 5.35 18.30 -18.20
C THR A 132 5.02 17.93 -16.75
N HIS A 133 4.63 18.92 -15.96
CA HIS A 133 4.30 18.77 -14.55
C HIS A 133 3.06 19.60 -14.21
N GLY A 134 2.39 19.23 -13.13
CA GLY A 134 1.13 19.83 -12.72
C GLY A 134 0.60 19.16 -11.46
N PRO A 135 -0.32 19.78 -10.71
CA PRO A 135 -0.99 19.14 -9.58
C PRO A 135 -1.84 17.91 -9.99
N ASN A 136 -2.10 17.74 -11.28
CA ASN A 136 -2.81 16.61 -11.87
C ASN A 136 -1.90 15.69 -12.72
N HIS A 137 -0.58 15.86 -12.63
CA HIS A 137 0.40 15.05 -13.35
C HIS A 137 1.37 14.41 -12.36
N ASP A 138 1.36 13.08 -12.33
CA ASP A 138 2.14 12.27 -11.42
C ASP A 138 3.31 11.59 -12.16
N TYR A 139 4.53 11.77 -11.67
CA TYR A 139 5.68 10.95 -12.03
C TYR A 139 5.60 9.62 -11.27
N TYR A 140 5.20 8.56 -11.96
CA TYR A 140 4.92 7.26 -11.35
C TYR A 140 6.20 6.51 -10.95
N PHE A 141 6.37 6.27 -9.65
CA PHE A 141 7.42 5.44 -9.08
C PHE A 141 6.86 4.10 -8.62
N GLY A 142 7.06 3.07 -9.44
CA GLY A 142 6.77 1.68 -9.09
C GLY A 142 8.04 0.92 -8.70
N TYR A 143 7.94 0.02 -7.74
CA TYR A 143 9.09 -0.67 -7.15
C TYR A 143 8.77 -2.13 -6.80
N ASP A 144 9.81 -2.91 -6.52
CA ASP A 144 9.66 -4.28 -6.00
C ASP A 144 9.24 -4.22 -4.52
N PHE A 145 7.96 -4.51 -4.27
CA PHE A 145 7.34 -4.42 -2.95
C PHE A 145 7.93 -5.38 -1.90
N ARG A 146 8.72 -6.37 -2.32
CA ARG A 146 9.30 -7.37 -1.40
C ARG A 146 10.52 -6.84 -0.66
N LEU A 147 11.21 -5.87 -1.26
CA LEU A 147 12.50 -5.37 -0.79
C LEU A 147 12.37 -4.59 0.53
N ASP A 148 13.51 -4.44 1.21
CA ASP A 148 13.69 -3.54 2.34
C ASP A 148 13.24 -2.11 2.00
N PRO A 149 12.33 -1.51 2.79
CA PRO A 149 11.88 -0.13 2.58
C PRO A 149 13.02 0.88 2.45
N PHE A 150 14.16 0.69 3.13
CA PHE A 150 15.31 1.59 3.02
C PHE A 150 16.10 1.42 1.72
N VAL A 151 16.06 0.24 1.12
CA VAL A 151 16.62 0.00 -0.23
C VAL A 151 15.72 0.70 -1.25
N VAL A 152 14.40 0.52 -1.15
CA VAL A 152 13.45 1.20 -2.05
C VAL A 152 13.48 2.72 -1.87
N ALA A 153 13.65 3.24 -0.65
CA ALA A 153 13.80 4.67 -0.40
C ALA A 153 15.04 5.26 -1.10
N GLN A 154 16.12 4.48 -1.26
CA GLN A 154 17.29 4.90 -2.02
C GLN A 154 16.99 4.98 -3.53
N ASP A 155 16.22 4.02 -4.05
CA ASP A 155 15.77 4.07 -5.45
C ASP A 155 14.83 5.25 -5.68
N LEU A 156 13.96 5.56 -4.70
CA LEU A 156 13.11 6.74 -4.71
C LEU A 156 13.93 8.03 -4.72
N ASP A 157 14.98 8.15 -3.90
CA ASP A 157 15.88 9.31 -3.91
C ASP A 157 16.50 9.52 -5.31
N ALA A 158 17.03 8.46 -5.92
CA ALA A 158 17.56 8.54 -7.28
C ALA A 158 16.50 8.98 -8.30
N TYR A 159 15.26 8.49 -8.16
CA TYR A 159 14.14 8.87 -9.01
C TYR A 159 13.77 10.35 -8.86
N ILE A 160 13.71 10.89 -7.63
CA ILE A 160 13.41 12.31 -7.43
C ILE A 160 14.51 13.23 -7.97
N GLN A 161 15.79 12.81 -7.88
CA GLN A 161 16.89 13.59 -8.45
C GLN A 161 16.74 13.70 -9.97
N HIS A 162 16.32 12.61 -10.61
CA HIS A 162 16.01 12.61 -12.04
C HIS A 162 14.82 13.53 -12.36
N VAL A 163 13.71 13.44 -11.62
CA VAL A 163 12.51 14.31 -11.83
C VAL A 163 12.84 15.79 -11.62
N LYS A 164 13.61 16.13 -10.59
CA LYS A 164 14.08 17.49 -10.34
C LYS A 164 14.94 18.01 -11.49
N SER A 165 15.87 17.19 -11.98
CA SER A 165 16.70 17.55 -13.14
C SER A 165 15.87 17.71 -14.41
N LEU A 166 14.88 16.84 -14.63
CA LEU A 166 14.01 16.85 -15.81
C LEU A 166 13.13 18.10 -15.86
N THR A 167 12.59 18.51 -14.70
CA THR A 167 11.61 19.60 -14.59
C THR A 167 12.22 20.95 -14.21
N GLY A 168 13.48 20.96 -13.75
CA GLY A 168 14.16 22.16 -13.29
C GLY A 168 13.76 22.65 -11.90
N HIS A 169 13.23 21.78 -11.02
CA HIS A 169 12.80 22.14 -9.67
C HIS A 169 13.83 21.76 -8.60
N SER A 170 13.80 22.47 -7.46
CA SER A 170 14.61 22.19 -6.28
C SER A 170 13.93 21.27 -5.27
N LYS A 171 12.63 21.05 -5.39
CA LYS A 171 11.83 20.19 -4.52
C LYS A 171 10.87 19.33 -5.34
N VAL A 172 10.33 18.30 -4.70
CA VAL A 172 9.21 17.49 -5.20
C VAL A 172 8.10 17.43 -4.15
N SER A 173 6.88 17.10 -4.59
CA SER A 173 5.81 16.66 -3.70
C SER A 173 5.62 15.15 -3.84
N PHE A 174 5.34 14.46 -2.75
CA PHE A 174 4.95 13.05 -2.77
C PHE A 174 3.44 12.89 -2.72
N ARG A 175 2.95 11.95 -3.52
CA ARG A 175 1.62 11.37 -3.36
C ARG A 175 1.79 9.87 -3.21
N ALA A 176 1.67 9.39 -1.99
CA ALA A 176 1.77 7.97 -1.66
C ALA A 176 0.38 7.33 -1.60
N SER A 177 0.29 6.07 -2.02
CA SER A 177 -0.91 5.24 -1.86
C SER A 177 -0.55 3.91 -1.23
N SER A 178 -1.31 3.44 -0.23
CA SER A 178 -1.06 2.14 0.41
C SER A 178 0.40 1.99 0.85
N LEU A 179 1.04 0.85 0.55
CA LEU A 179 2.46 0.55 0.81
C LEU A 179 3.44 1.67 0.38
N GLY A 180 3.07 2.54 -0.56
CA GLY A 180 3.90 3.70 -0.91
C GLY A 180 4.17 4.62 0.29
N GLY A 181 3.25 4.68 1.27
CA GLY A 181 3.42 5.46 2.49
C GLY A 181 4.54 4.93 3.37
N ILE A 182 4.71 3.61 3.45
CA ILE A 182 5.82 2.95 4.15
C ILE A 182 7.17 3.37 3.55
N ILE A 183 7.24 3.45 2.21
CA ILE A 183 8.46 3.91 1.52
C ILE A 183 8.72 5.39 1.80
N VAL A 184 7.68 6.23 1.81
CA VAL A 184 7.82 7.65 2.16
C VAL A 184 8.30 7.81 3.61
N MET A 185 7.77 7.04 4.57
CA MET A 185 8.23 7.09 5.95
C MET A 185 9.70 6.66 6.09
N ALA A 186 10.11 5.60 5.38
CA ALA A 186 11.52 5.19 5.32
C ALA A 186 12.41 6.26 4.67
N TYR A 187 11.91 6.95 3.64
CA TYR A 187 12.60 8.08 3.02
C TYR A 187 12.78 9.24 4.02
N LEU A 188 11.74 9.60 4.79
CA LEU A 188 11.82 10.66 5.78
C LEU A 188 12.89 10.37 6.84
N GLU A 189 12.98 9.14 7.34
CA GLU A 189 14.02 8.76 8.30
C GLU A 189 15.43 8.78 7.68
N LYS A 190 15.58 8.31 6.44
CA LYS A 190 16.90 8.15 5.80
C LYS A 190 17.45 9.44 5.18
N TYR A 191 16.59 10.27 4.59
CA TYR A 191 16.97 11.43 3.77
C TYR A 191 16.44 12.77 4.30
N GLY A 192 15.50 12.75 5.26
CA GLY A 192 14.87 13.96 5.79
C GLY A 192 13.95 14.66 4.78
N THR A 193 13.75 15.97 4.97
CA THR A 193 12.67 16.73 4.32
C THR A 193 13.15 17.84 3.39
N THR A 194 14.45 18.08 3.29
CA THR A 194 15.05 19.21 2.54
C THR A 194 14.58 19.29 1.09
N GLU A 195 14.38 18.13 0.46
CA GLU A 195 14.01 17.98 -0.94
C GLU A 195 12.48 17.99 -1.16
N LEU A 196 11.70 18.11 -0.09
CA LEU A 196 10.25 17.92 -0.11
C LEU A 196 9.51 19.24 0.09
N ASP A 197 8.40 19.36 -0.62
CA ASP A 197 7.44 20.47 -0.50
C ASP A 197 6.17 20.01 0.23
N LYS A 198 5.55 18.93 -0.26
CA LYS A 198 4.30 18.39 0.30
C LYS A 198 4.24 16.87 0.20
N ILE A 199 3.46 16.25 1.08
CA ILE A 199 3.22 14.82 1.12
C ILE A 199 1.72 14.56 1.28
N ILE A 200 1.15 13.75 0.38
CA ILE A 200 -0.18 13.18 0.52
C ILE A 200 -0.01 11.69 0.83
N PHE A 201 -0.53 11.24 1.97
CA PHE A 201 -0.72 9.84 2.33
C PHE A 201 -2.18 9.46 2.06
N GLN A 202 -2.43 8.71 1.00
CA GLN A 202 -3.77 8.22 0.64
C GLN A 202 -3.88 6.75 1.03
N CYS A 203 -4.71 6.42 2.02
CA CYS A 203 -4.92 5.04 2.47
C CYS A 203 -3.58 4.34 2.74
N CYS A 204 -2.67 4.96 3.49
CA CYS A 204 -1.32 4.42 3.70
C CYS A 204 -1.21 3.75 5.07
N PRO A 205 -0.74 2.49 5.17
CA PRO A 205 -0.60 1.77 6.43
C PRO A 205 0.65 2.24 7.19
N ILE A 206 0.67 3.50 7.63
CA ILE A 206 1.80 4.15 8.31
C ILE A 206 2.19 3.39 9.58
N LEU A 207 1.20 2.85 10.30
CA LEU A 207 1.39 2.03 11.51
C LEU A 207 1.17 0.53 11.28
N GLY A 208 1.19 0.08 10.02
CA GLY A 208 0.95 -1.31 9.63
C GLY A 208 -0.49 -1.58 9.18
N VAL A 209 -0.89 -2.84 9.13
CA VAL A 209 -2.23 -3.27 8.78
C VAL A 209 -2.61 -4.54 9.56
N GLY A 210 -3.82 -4.58 10.10
CA GLY A 210 -4.26 -5.66 10.99
C GLY A 210 -4.22 -7.03 10.33
N VAL A 211 -4.55 -7.13 9.03
CA VAL A 211 -4.46 -8.40 8.30
C VAL A 211 -3.03 -8.95 8.25
N ALA A 212 -2.01 -8.10 8.14
CA ALA A 212 -0.63 -8.54 8.21
C ALA A 212 -0.29 -9.03 9.62
N GLY A 213 -0.72 -8.29 10.66
CA GLY A 213 -0.55 -8.71 12.06
C GLY A 213 -1.21 -10.06 12.36
N ASP A 214 -2.45 -10.24 11.95
CA ASP A 214 -3.23 -11.46 12.17
C ASP A 214 -2.60 -12.65 11.44
N LEU A 215 -2.26 -12.50 10.16
CA LEU A 215 -1.58 -13.56 9.41
C LEU A 215 -0.20 -13.86 10.01
N PHE A 216 0.60 -12.86 10.36
CA PHE A 216 1.93 -13.12 10.91
C PHE A 216 1.89 -13.69 12.34
N THR A 217 0.72 -13.65 13.00
CA THR A 217 0.48 -14.25 14.32
C THR A 217 -0.42 -15.49 14.28
N LYS A 218 -0.71 -16.04 13.08
CA LYS A 218 -1.58 -17.21 12.85
C LYS A 218 -3.03 -17.03 13.34
N GLN A 219 -3.53 -15.80 13.43
CA GLN A 219 -4.90 -15.47 13.82
C GLN A 219 -5.85 -15.46 12.62
N VAL A 220 -6.12 -16.64 12.07
CA VAL A 220 -7.06 -16.82 10.94
C VAL A 220 -8.45 -17.14 11.48
N GLU A 221 -9.44 -16.33 11.13
CA GLU A 221 -10.85 -16.50 11.53
C GLU A 221 -11.77 -16.26 10.34
N LEU A 222 -12.60 -17.24 9.98
CA LEU A 222 -13.61 -17.05 8.93
C LEU A 222 -14.93 -16.54 9.49
N ASN A 223 -15.37 -15.38 9.02
CA ASN A 223 -16.64 -14.80 9.41
C ASN A 223 -17.60 -14.69 8.21
N ASN A 224 -18.77 -15.32 8.32
CA ASN A 224 -19.78 -15.36 7.25
C ASN A 224 -20.39 -13.98 6.98
N ASP A 225 -20.65 -13.20 8.01
CA ASP A 225 -21.28 -11.88 7.87
C ASP A 225 -20.29 -10.90 7.22
N ALA A 226 -19.02 -10.97 7.63
CA ALA A 226 -17.94 -10.25 6.99
C ALA A 226 -17.78 -10.66 5.52
N LEU A 227 -17.88 -11.95 5.18
CA LEU A 227 -17.78 -12.42 3.80
C LEU A 227 -18.90 -11.86 2.92
N VAL A 228 -20.14 -11.88 3.42
CA VAL A 228 -21.30 -11.32 2.71
C VAL A 228 -21.13 -9.82 2.51
N ARG A 229 -20.76 -9.07 3.55
CA ARG A 229 -20.51 -7.62 3.49
C ARG A 229 -19.37 -7.27 2.53
N TYR A 230 -18.23 -7.97 2.65
CA TYR A 230 -17.07 -7.81 1.79
C TYR A 230 -17.41 -8.10 0.33
N GLY A 231 -18.19 -9.15 0.05
CA GLY A 231 -18.70 -9.42 -1.28
C GLY A 231 -19.54 -8.25 -1.80
N MET A 232 -20.59 -7.85 -1.07
CA MET A 232 -21.54 -6.82 -1.51
C MET A 232 -20.88 -5.46 -1.80
N GLN A 233 -19.88 -5.06 -1.02
CA GLN A 233 -19.19 -3.79 -1.22
C GLN A 233 -18.20 -3.80 -2.40
N VAL A 234 -17.66 -4.96 -2.77
CA VAL A 234 -16.71 -5.13 -3.90
C VAL A 234 -17.45 -5.44 -5.22
N LEU A 235 -18.66 -6.01 -5.15
CA LEU A 235 -19.40 -6.52 -6.31
C LEU A 235 -19.83 -5.50 -7.41
N PRO A 236 -19.72 -4.17 -7.25
CA PRO A 236 -19.79 -3.25 -8.39
C PRO A 236 -18.44 -2.66 -8.82
N ARG A 237 -17.33 -2.98 -8.15
CA ARG A 237 -16.02 -2.35 -8.38
C ARG A 237 -14.94 -3.40 -8.54
N ASP A 238 -14.36 -3.47 -9.72
CA ASP A 238 -13.24 -4.35 -10.09
C ASP A 238 -12.00 -4.10 -9.20
N ALA A 239 -12.01 -4.53 -7.94
CA ALA A 239 -10.90 -4.42 -7.02
C ALA A 239 -10.08 -5.72 -7.01
N VAL A 240 -9.45 -6.00 -8.15
CA VAL A 240 -8.42 -7.04 -8.28
C VAL A 240 -7.06 -6.37 -8.09
N GLY A 241 -6.28 -6.68 -7.04
CA GLY A 241 -4.96 -6.03 -6.95
C GLY A 241 -3.97 -6.31 -5.82
N SER A 242 -4.35 -6.74 -4.61
CA SER A 242 -3.37 -6.99 -3.53
C SER A 242 -2.80 -8.42 -3.56
N VAL A 243 -1.56 -8.64 -3.10
CA VAL A 243 -0.95 -9.99 -2.86
C VAL A 243 -1.96 -10.90 -2.17
N LEU A 244 -2.61 -10.30 -1.18
CA LEU A 244 -3.60 -10.93 -0.34
C LEU A 244 -4.87 -11.28 -1.14
N SER A 245 -5.40 -10.38 -1.97
CA SER A 245 -6.53 -10.67 -2.87
C SER A 245 -6.23 -11.82 -3.84
N ILE A 246 -5.00 -11.93 -4.33
CA ILE A 246 -4.57 -13.02 -5.21
C ILE A 246 -4.49 -14.33 -4.45
N LEU A 247 -3.92 -14.31 -3.23
CA LEU A 247 -3.89 -15.47 -2.34
C LEU A 247 -5.30 -15.92 -1.97
N ILE A 248 -6.20 -15.00 -1.61
CA ILE A 248 -7.61 -15.27 -1.31
C ILE A 248 -8.31 -15.86 -2.52
N GLN A 249 -8.24 -15.22 -3.69
CA GLN A 249 -8.87 -15.73 -4.91
C GLN A 249 -8.32 -17.11 -5.29
N SER A 250 -7.02 -17.35 -5.07
CA SER A 250 -6.42 -18.66 -5.26
C SER A 250 -7.03 -19.66 -4.27
N LEU A 251 -7.06 -19.37 -2.97
CA LEU A 251 -7.64 -20.25 -1.95
C LEU A 251 -9.15 -20.51 -2.19
N ASP A 252 -9.89 -19.51 -2.66
CA ASP A 252 -11.31 -19.61 -3.02
C ASP A 252 -11.54 -20.47 -4.27
N ALA A 253 -10.82 -20.19 -5.36
CA ALA A 253 -10.88 -20.98 -6.59
C ALA A 253 -10.49 -22.45 -6.36
N LEU A 254 -9.60 -22.68 -5.40
CA LEU A 254 -9.19 -24.00 -4.94
C LEU A 254 -10.23 -24.71 -4.05
N GLY A 255 -11.37 -24.09 -3.79
CA GLY A 255 -12.44 -24.62 -2.96
C GLY A 255 -12.06 -24.74 -1.48
N VAL A 256 -10.97 -24.10 -1.04
CA VAL A 256 -10.52 -24.15 0.36
C VAL A 256 -11.58 -23.52 1.24
N PHE A 257 -12.10 -22.34 0.88
CA PHE A 257 -13.16 -21.72 1.67
C PHE A 257 -14.45 -22.54 1.65
N SER A 258 -14.85 -23.14 0.53
CA SER A 258 -15.99 -24.05 0.50
C SER A 258 -15.78 -25.33 1.34
N ALA A 259 -14.54 -25.82 1.44
CA ALA A 259 -14.18 -26.95 2.31
C ALA A 259 -14.13 -26.51 3.78
N VAL A 260 -13.62 -25.33 4.12
CA VAL A 260 -13.69 -24.81 5.49
C VAL A 260 -15.14 -24.56 5.92
N LEU A 261 -15.96 -23.94 5.07
CA LEU A 261 -17.38 -23.68 5.32
C LEU A 261 -18.19 -24.99 5.44
N GLY A 262 -17.80 -26.06 4.75
CA GLY A 262 -18.43 -27.38 4.81
C GLY A 262 -17.96 -28.27 5.97
N PHE A 263 -16.75 -28.06 6.51
CA PHE A 263 -16.13 -28.90 7.55
C PHE A 263 -15.91 -28.19 8.91
N GLY A 264 -16.12 -26.88 9.01
CA GLY A 264 -15.95 -26.05 10.21
C GLY A 264 -14.48 -25.86 10.64
N ASP A 265 -14.30 -25.29 11.84
CA ASP A 265 -13.01 -24.95 12.52
C ASP A 265 -11.91 -26.02 12.41
N LYS A 266 -12.30 -27.29 12.25
CA LYS A 266 -11.39 -28.44 12.12
C LYS A 266 -10.49 -28.39 10.89
N LEU A 267 -10.86 -27.73 9.79
CA LEU A 267 -9.96 -27.65 8.62
C LEU A 267 -8.84 -26.62 8.84
N ILE A 268 -9.14 -25.52 9.53
CA ILE A 268 -8.15 -24.54 9.98
C ILE A 268 -7.21 -25.20 10.99
N ASP A 269 -7.73 -25.80 12.05
CA ASP A 269 -6.92 -26.42 13.12
C ASP A 269 -5.96 -27.52 12.63
N ASN A 270 -6.34 -28.28 11.59
CA ASN A 270 -5.54 -29.43 11.13
C ASN A 270 -4.57 -29.11 9.99
N MET A 271 -4.64 -27.93 9.36
CA MET A 271 -3.84 -27.58 8.19
C MET A 271 -3.05 -26.29 8.33
N LEU A 272 -3.43 -25.41 9.26
CA LEU A 272 -2.85 -24.08 9.39
C LEU A 272 -1.34 -24.18 9.59
N ASP A 273 -0.86 -24.93 10.59
CA ASP A 273 0.58 -25.07 10.84
C ASP A 273 1.35 -25.57 9.62
N GLN A 274 0.81 -26.58 8.94
CA GLN A 274 1.42 -27.11 7.72
C GLN A 274 1.50 -26.07 6.60
N LEU A 275 0.44 -25.29 6.37
CA LEU A 275 0.43 -24.24 5.36
C LEU A 275 1.41 -23.11 5.72
N TYR A 276 1.60 -22.81 7.00
CA TYR A 276 2.61 -21.84 7.40
C TYR A 276 4.02 -22.36 7.16
N ASP A 277 4.30 -23.59 7.60
CA ASP A 277 5.64 -24.18 7.54
C ASP A 277 6.08 -24.51 6.10
N GLU A 278 5.16 -25.01 5.26
CA GLU A 278 5.48 -25.43 3.90
C GLU A 278 5.29 -24.34 2.84
N LEU A 279 4.53 -23.26 3.13
CA LEU A 279 4.16 -22.26 2.13
C LEU A 279 4.39 -20.82 2.58
N LEU A 280 3.71 -20.35 3.64
CA LEU A 280 3.72 -18.91 3.96
C LEU A 280 5.08 -18.42 4.46
N ILE A 281 5.69 -19.13 5.41
CA ILE A 281 7.00 -18.76 5.97
C ILE A 281 8.11 -18.86 4.90
N PRO A 282 8.23 -19.97 4.13
CA PRO A 282 9.30 -20.09 3.13
C PRO A 282 9.23 -19.05 2.00
N ILE A 283 8.02 -18.65 1.58
CA ILE A 283 7.85 -17.73 0.46
C ILE A 283 7.82 -16.27 0.92
N PHE A 284 6.96 -15.94 1.89
CA PHE A 284 6.67 -14.56 2.28
C PHE A 284 7.38 -14.11 3.55
N GLY A 285 7.72 -15.05 4.44
CA GLY A 285 8.28 -14.77 5.76
C GLY A 285 9.65 -14.08 5.77
N ARG A 286 10.30 -13.96 4.62
CA ARG A 286 11.62 -13.30 4.47
C ARG A 286 11.56 -12.04 3.62
N MET A 287 10.38 -11.47 3.39
CA MET A 287 10.19 -10.24 2.62
C MET A 287 10.13 -9.01 3.54
N PRO A 288 11.20 -8.21 3.67
CA PRO A 288 11.17 -7.03 4.54
C PRO A 288 10.01 -6.06 4.23
N GLY A 289 9.64 -5.91 2.95
CA GLY A 289 8.52 -5.05 2.57
C GLY A 289 7.16 -5.52 3.08
N LEU A 290 6.96 -6.83 3.32
CA LEU A 290 5.76 -7.35 3.97
C LEU A 290 5.82 -7.23 5.49
N TRP A 291 7.00 -7.42 6.08
CA TRP A 291 7.19 -7.18 7.52
C TRP A 291 6.93 -5.73 7.92
N ALA A 292 7.21 -4.77 7.05
CA ALA A 292 6.91 -3.36 7.26
C ALA A 292 5.39 -3.06 7.43
N LEU A 293 4.53 -3.99 7.01
CA LEU A 293 3.07 -3.93 7.21
C LEU A 293 2.63 -4.50 8.56
N VAL A 294 3.48 -5.23 9.28
CA VAL A 294 3.10 -5.83 10.57
C VAL A 294 2.98 -4.71 11.62
N PRO A 295 1.82 -4.55 12.27
CA PRO A 295 1.67 -3.56 13.33
C PRO A 295 2.51 -3.88 14.56
N ASP A 296 2.89 -2.85 15.31
CA ASP A 296 3.66 -2.96 16.56
C ASP A 296 3.09 -3.97 17.55
N VAL A 297 1.76 -3.99 17.72
CA VAL A 297 1.05 -4.92 18.62
C VAL A 297 1.26 -6.40 18.26
N SER A 298 1.65 -6.70 17.03
CA SER A 298 1.85 -8.06 16.51
C SER A 298 3.33 -8.40 16.27
N TYR A 299 4.22 -7.41 16.22
CA TYR A 299 5.57 -7.56 15.65
C TYR A 299 6.45 -8.57 16.41
N GLU A 300 6.52 -8.47 17.73
CA GLU A 300 7.35 -9.41 18.52
C GLU A 300 6.84 -10.84 18.44
N GLN A 301 5.52 -11.04 18.52
CA GLN A 301 4.91 -12.36 18.37
C GLN A 301 5.11 -12.92 16.96
N ALA A 302 4.96 -12.08 15.93
CA ALA A 302 5.23 -12.43 14.54
C ALA A 302 6.67 -12.94 14.38
N LYS A 303 7.66 -12.25 14.96
CA LYS A 303 9.06 -12.73 14.97
C LYS A 303 9.16 -14.12 15.58
N THR A 304 8.53 -14.39 16.73
CA THR A 304 8.61 -15.73 17.35
C THR A 304 8.02 -16.86 16.50
N ILE A 305 7.09 -16.55 15.61
CA ILE A 305 6.41 -17.55 14.77
C ILE A 305 7.15 -17.73 13.45
N PHE A 306 7.56 -16.64 12.80
CA PHE A 306 8.14 -16.65 11.46
C PHE A 306 9.67 -16.75 11.44
N LEU A 307 10.34 -16.37 12.53
CA LEU A 307 11.80 -16.37 12.64
C LEU A 307 12.21 -17.34 13.74
N ASP A 308 12.77 -18.48 13.34
CA ASP A 308 13.34 -19.43 14.29
C ASP A 308 14.72 -18.96 14.80
N SER A 309 15.31 -19.71 15.75
CA SER A 309 16.63 -19.39 16.32
C SER A 309 17.79 -19.39 15.31
N SER A 310 17.57 -19.88 14.09
CA SER A 310 18.53 -19.90 12.99
C SER A 310 18.33 -18.76 11.98
N ALA A 311 17.32 -17.90 12.18
CA ALA A 311 17.08 -16.74 11.36
C ALA A 311 18.35 -15.86 11.25
N SER A 312 18.62 -15.37 10.03
CA SER A 312 19.78 -14.52 9.80
C SER A 312 19.68 -13.23 10.60
N GLN A 313 20.75 -12.89 11.32
CA GLN A 313 20.84 -11.60 12.01
C GLN A 313 20.74 -10.42 11.03
N THR A 314 21.18 -10.60 9.77
CA THR A 314 21.02 -9.57 8.74
C THR A 314 19.56 -9.30 8.44
N LEU A 315 18.74 -10.35 8.31
CA LEU A 315 17.30 -10.21 8.12
C LEU A 315 16.69 -9.53 9.34
N VAL A 316 16.91 -10.07 10.55
CA VAL A 316 16.37 -9.50 11.80
C VAL A 316 16.71 -8.02 11.94
N ASN A 317 17.96 -7.62 11.70
CA ASN A 317 18.36 -6.22 11.78
C ASN A 317 17.63 -5.34 10.77
N ARG A 318 17.37 -5.79 9.55
CA ARG A 318 16.61 -5.01 8.55
C ARG A 318 15.16 -4.83 8.96
N LEU A 319 14.54 -5.89 9.47
CA LEU A 319 13.16 -5.84 9.96
C LEU A 319 13.06 -4.88 11.15
N ASP A 320 13.94 -5.03 12.13
CA ASP A 320 13.97 -4.23 13.35
C ASP A 320 14.32 -2.77 13.07
N ASP A 321 15.19 -2.49 12.09
CA ASP A 321 15.55 -1.11 11.72
C ASP A 321 14.33 -0.35 11.20
N TYR A 322 13.57 -0.92 10.26
CA TYR A 322 12.32 -0.31 9.83
C TYR A 322 11.31 -0.22 10.97
N HIS A 323 11.09 -1.31 11.70
CA HIS A 323 10.06 -1.37 12.74
C HIS A 323 10.27 -0.33 13.83
N TYR A 324 11.46 -0.30 14.44
CA TYR A 324 11.73 0.56 15.59
C TYR A 324 12.17 1.97 15.22
N ASN A 325 12.78 2.20 14.04
CA ASN A 325 13.26 3.53 13.65
C ASN A 325 12.32 4.28 12.71
N VAL A 326 11.41 3.58 12.02
CA VAL A 326 10.41 4.21 11.14
C VAL A 326 9.02 4.10 11.74
N GLN A 327 8.45 2.89 11.84
CA GLN A 327 7.06 2.71 12.31
C GLN A 327 6.89 3.18 13.75
N GLY A 328 7.74 2.70 14.66
CA GLY A 328 7.74 3.09 16.09
C GLY A 328 8.10 4.55 16.36
N LYS A 329 8.54 5.31 15.34
CA LYS A 329 8.83 6.75 15.41
C LYS A 329 7.96 7.58 14.47
N ALA A 330 6.84 7.02 13.98
CA ALA A 330 5.99 7.69 12.99
C ALA A 330 5.51 9.06 13.47
N ASP A 331 5.09 9.19 14.75
CA ASP A 331 4.69 10.46 15.35
C ASP A 331 5.78 11.54 15.21
N ARG A 332 7.01 11.21 15.65
CA ARG A 332 8.17 12.10 15.52
C ARG A 332 8.44 12.47 14.06
N LEU A 333 8.48 11.49 13.16
CA LEU A 333 8.80 11.72 11.75
C LEU A 333 7.79 12.65 11.06
N LEU A 334 6.50 12.45 11.32
CA LEU A 334 5.43 13.27 10.79
C LEU A 334 5.48 14.70 11.35
N ASN A 335 5.67 14.85 12.67
CA ASN A 335 5.80 16.15 13.32
C ASN A 335 7.07 16.89 12.89
N ASP A 336 8.22 16.22 12.79
CA ASP A 336 9.48 16.80 12.30
C ASP A 336 9.32 17.32 10.87
N ALA A 337 8.64 16.56 10.00
CA ALA A 337 8.35 16.97 8.63
C ALA A 337 7.46 18.23 8.58
N LEU A 338 6.36 18.26 9.33
CA LEU A 338 5.49 19.43 9.41
C LEU A 338 6.22 20.66 9.96
N ASN A 339 7.01 20.49 11.02
CA ASN A 339 7.82 21.55 11.63
C ASN A 339 8.92 22.10 10.70
N SER A 340 9.40 21.29 9.76
CA SER A 340 10.33 21.72 8.72
C SER A 340 9.67 22.48 7.55
N GLY A 341 8.35 22.65 7.59
CA GLY A 341 7.57 23.38 6.60
C GLY A 341 7.05 22.53 5.44
N VAL A 342 7.13 21.19 5.54
CA VAL A 342 6.50 20.29 4.57
C VAL A 342 5.00 20.23 4.84
N GLY A 343 4.17 20.49 3.83
CA GLY A 343 2.73 20.29 3.95
C GLY A 343 2.39 18.81 3.99
N ILE A 344 1.59 18.36 4.96
CA ILE A 344 1.15 16.96 5.07
C ILE A 344 -0.38 16.88 4.94
N MET A 345 -0.85 15.91 4.17
CA MET A 345 -2.23 15.47 4.11
C MET A 345 -2.27 13.96 4.33
N ILE A 346 -3.06 13.51 5.30
CA ILE A 346 -3.40 12.11 5.50
C ILE A 346 -4.88 11.96 5.14
N LEU A 347 -5.21 11.05 4.22
CA LEU A 347 -6.59 10.70 3.90
C LEU A 347 -6.81 9.21 4.23
N ALA A 348 -7.67 8.98 5.21
CA ALA A 348 -8.04 7.66 5.69
C ALA A 348 -9.47 7.30 5.26
N GLY A 349 -9.65 6.09 4.73
CA GLY A 349 -10.97 5.53 4.51
C GLY A 349 -11.49 4.79 5.74
N TYR A 350 -12.81 4.77 5.92
CA TYR A 350 -13.48 4.00 6.98
C TYR A 350 -14.87 3.53 6.54
N ASN A 351 -15.54 2.74 7.39
CA ASN A 351 -16.86 2.14 7.18
C ASN A 351 -16.93 1.03 6.11
N MET A 352 -15.78 0.53 5.65
CA MET A 352 -15.73 -0.64 4.76
C MET A 352 -15.39 -1.90 5.54
N GLN A 353 -15.98 -3.03 5.15
CA GLN A 353 -15.64 -4.35 5.69
C GLN A 353 -14.25 -4.75 5.20
N ARG A 354 -13.34 -5.13 6.10
CA ARG A 354 -12.07 -5.73 5.68
C ARG A 354 -12.23 -7.22 5.37
N GLU A 355 -11.12 -7.85 4.99
CA GLU A 355 -11.03 -9.27 4.70
C GLU A 355 -11.71 -10.19 5.74
N PRO A 356 -12.54 -11.17 5.30
CA PRO A 356 -13.40 -11.96 6.20
C PRO A 356 -12.73 -13.22 6.79
N PHE A 357 -11.39 -13.31 6.74
CA PHE A 357 -10.63 -14.50 7.17
C PHE A 357 -9.58 -14.18 8.27
N VAL A 358 -9.69 -13.03 8.93
CA VAL A 358 -8.76 -12.59 9.98
C VAL A 358 -9.50 -12.10 11.22
N ALA A 359 -8.88 -12.22 12.40
CA ALA A 359 -9.51 -11.88 13.68
C ALA A 359 -9.90 -10.39 13.80
N SER A 360 -9.19 -9.50 13.10
CA SER A 360 -9.46 -8.06 13.05
C SER A 360 -10.60 -7.66 12.10
N TYR A 361 -11.42 -8.59 11.61
CA TYR A 361 -12.48 -8.33 10.62
C TYR A 361 -13.48 -7.22 11.01
N LEU A 362 -13.61 -6.87 12.29
CA LEU A 362 -14.49 -5.80 12.77
C LEU A 362 -13.83 -4.42 12.81
N ASN A 363 -12.53 -4.30 12.51
CA ASN A 363 -11.89 -2.99 12.51
C ASN A 363 -12.48 -2.08 11.43
N GLN A 364 -12.63 -0.80 11.74
CA GLN A 364 -12.92 0.21 10.72
C GLN A 364 -11.79 0.20 9.68
N SER A 365 -12.16 0.23 8.40
CA SER A 365 -11.18 0.10 7.33
C SER A 365 -11.68 0.73 6.03
N ASP A 366 -10.78 0.80 5.05
CA ASP A 366 -11.09 1.08 3.64
C ASP A 366 -11.26 -0.22 2.80
N ALA A 367 -11.55 -1.34 3.46
CA ALA A 367 -11.60 -2.72 2.96
C ALA A 367 -10.26 -3.46 2.89
N VAL A 368 -9.14 -2.77 3.15
CA VAL A 368 -7.81 -3.38 3.24
C VAL A 368 -7.10 -2.87 4.48
N ASP A 369 -6.87 -1.56 4.55
CA ASP A 369 -6.13 -0.90 5.60
C ASP A 369 -7.08 -0.42 6.71
N ASP A 370 -6.75 -0.78 7.95
CA ASP A 370 -7.49 -0.32 9.12
C ASP A 370 -7.35 1.19 9.28
N THR A 371 -8.46 1.84 9.62
CA THR A 371 -8.49 3.29 9.90
C THR A 371 -7.50 3.65 11.01
N ILE A 372 -7.34 2.79 12.02
CA ILE A 372 -6.39 2.98 13.13
C ILE A 372 -4.92 3.02 12.69
N TYR A 373 -4.57 2.43 11.54
CA TYR A 373 -3.20 2.38 11.06
C TYR A 373 -2.92 3.33 9.90
N ASN A 374 -3.95 3.71 9.14
CA ASN A 374 -3.84 4.70 8.05
C ASN A 374 -4.17 6.15 8.45
N ALA A 375 -4.81 6.36 9.62
CA ALA A 375 -4.86 7.62 10.36
C ALA A 375 -4.13 7.45 11.71
N PRO A 376 -2.78 7.60 11.75
CA PRO A 376 -1.98 7.29 12.93
C PRO A 376 -2.49 7.97 14.21
N GLY A 377 -2.77 7.16 15.24
CA GLY A 377 -3.23 7.61 16.55
C GLY A 377 -4.75 7.80 16.69
N VAL A 378 -5.54 7.69 15.62
CA VAL A 378 -6.99 7.87 15.70
C VAL A 378 -7.65 6.89 16.67
N THR A 379 -8.69 7.36 17.35
CA THR A 379 -9.61 6.52 18.10
C THR A 379 -10.86 6.34 17.25
N CYS A 380 -11.24 5.08 16.98
CA CYS A 380 -12.48 4.79 16.29
C CYS A 380 -13.22 3.62 16.92
N ALA A 381 -14.55 3.62 16.79
CA ALA A 381 -15.38 2.47 17.13
C ALA A 381 -15.09 1.28 16.19
N LEU A 382 -15.56 0.08 16.55
CA LEU A 382 -15.59 -1.05 15.63
C LEU A 382 -16.67 -0.85 14.55
N LEU A 383 -16.62 -1.68 13.52
CA LEU A 383 -17.63 -1.70 12.46
C LEU A 383 -19.01 -2.00 13.05
N ASN A 384 -20.02 -1.21 12.68
CA ASN A 384 -21.39 -1.22 13.21
C ASN A 384 -21.56 -0.70 14.65
N GLU A 385 -20.51 -0.16 15.26
CA GLU A 385 -20.57 0.48 16.57
C GLU A 385 -20.33 1.99 16.44
N THR A 386 -20.58 2.71 17.55
CA THR A 386 -20.20 4.12 17.72
C THR A 386 -19.39 4.24 19.01
N LEU A 387 -18.74 5.39 19.22
CA LEU A 387 -18.01 5.69 20.45
C LEU A 387 -18.92 5.82 21.68
N GLY A 388 -20.24 5.79 21.48
CA GLY A 388 -21.26 5.80 22.52
C GLY A 388 -21.96 7.16 22.69
N ASP A 389 -23.18 7.11 23.24
CA ASP A 389 -23.99 8.31 23.48
C ASP A 389 -23.30 9.28 24.43
N GLY A 390 -23.21 10.54 24.02
CA GLY A 390 -22.58 11.59 24.83
C GLY A 390 -21.07 11.48 24.94
N TYR A 391 -20.41 10.74 24.05
CA TYR A 391 -18.96 10.70 23.95
C TYR A 391 -18.39 12.12 23.81
N VAL A 392 -17.28 12.37 24.51
CA VAL A 392 -16.54 13.63 24.47
C VAL A 392 -15.15 13.30 23.94
N GLN A 393 -14.68 14.09 22.96
CA GLN A 393 -13.35 13.90 22.38
C GLN A 393 -12.26 13.84 23.46
N ALA A 394 -11.31 12.93 23.26
CA ALA A 394 -10.29 12.61 24.25
C ALA A 394 -9.31 13.78 24.47
N VAL A 395 -8.97 14.53 23.42
CA VAL A 395 -8.08 15.70 23.49
C VAL A 395 -8.89 16.96 23.21
N ASN A 396 -8.90 17.89 24.16
CA ASN A 396 -9.55 19.20 23.99
C ASN A 396 -8.51 20.27 23.63
N ASP A 397 -8.38 20.53 22.33
CA ASP A 397 -7.51 21.56 21.75
C ASP A 397 -8.26 22.81 21.28
N GLY A 398 -9.58 22.85 21.49
CA GLY A 398 -10.46 23.95 21.08
C GLY A 398 -11.12 23.76 19.71
N HIS A 399 -10.82 22.67 19.00
CA HIS A 399 -11.52 22.27 17.77
C HIS A 399 -12.40 21.04 18.01
N ASN A 400 -13.46 20.89 17.22
CA ASN A 400 -14.31 19.69 17.25
C ASN A 400 -13.75 18.66 16.27
N HIS A 401 -13.29 17.53 16.81
CA HIS A 401 -12.69 16.43 16.06
C HIS A 401 -13.52 15.15 16.11
N LEU A 402 -14.82 15.26 16.40
CA LEU A 402 -15.75 14.13 16.36
C LEU A 402 -16.47 14.06 15.00
N SER A 403 -16.51 12.87 14.41
CA SER A 403 -17.33 12.64 13.22
C SER A 403 -18.82 12.70 13.56
N ALA A 404 -19.63 13.18 12.61
CA ALA A 404 -21.07 13.36 12.81
C ALA A 404 -21.86 12.04 12.97
N ASP A 405 -21.27 10.92 12.56
CA ASP A 405 -21.81 9.56 12.75
C ASP A 405 -21.36 8.91 14.08
N GLY A 406 -20.53 9.61 14.88
CA GLY A 406 -20.07 9.14 16.19
C GLY A 406 -19.07 7.99 16.14
N ILE A 407 -18.42 7.75 14.99
CA ILE A 407 -17.49 6.63 14.81
C ILE A 407 -16.03 7.03 15.10
N ILE A 408 -15.64 8.25 14.74
CA ILE A 408 -14.25 8.72 14.78
C ILE A 408 -14.08 9.84 15.82
N ASP A 409 -13.05 9.70 16.64
CA ASP A 409 -12.43 10.79 17.38
C ASP A 409 -11.03 11.04 16.81
N ALA A 410 -10.93 12.08 15.98
CA ALA A 410 -9.69 12.48 15.34
C ALA A 410 -8.77 13.27 16.28
N SER A 411 -9.23 13.66 17.48
CA SER A 411 -8.42 14.44 18.43
C SER A 411 -7.21 13.67 18.95
N THR A 412 -7.22 12.33 18.83
CA THR A 412 -6.10 11.47 19.23
C THR A 412 -5.10 11.20 18.11
N CYS A 413 -5.37 11.62 16.86
CA CYS A 413 -4.43 11.48 15.77
C CYS A 413 -3.09 12.15 16.09
N TYR A 414 -2.00 11.65 15.51
CA TYR A 414 -0.68 12.30 15.63
C TYR A 414 -0.68 13.69 14.98
N LEU A 415 -1.46 13.87 13.91
CA LEU A 415 -1.67 15.14 13.22
C LEU A 415 -3.17 15.39 12.97
N PRO A 416 -3.96 15.79 13.98
CA PRO A 416 -5.42 15.93 13.86
C PRO A 416 -5.80 16.95 12.78
N GLU A 417 -5.09 18.07 12.72
CA GLU A 417 -5.29 19.16 11.77
C GLU A 417 -4.95 18.79 10.30
N ASN A 418 -4.20 17.70 10.09
CA ASN A 418 -3.71 17.27 8.77
C ASN A 418 -4.27 15.91 8.36
N THR A 419 -5.29 15.40 9.06
CA THR A 419 -5.89 14.09 8.81
C THR A 419 -7.36 14.24 8.45
N TRP A 420 -7.71 13.77 7.26
CA TRP A 420 -9.08 13.71 6.73
C TRP A 420 -9.58 12.26 6.73
N PHE A 421 -10.89 12.11 6.91
CA PHE A 421 -11.58 10.83 6.91
C PHE A 421 -12.64 10.81 5.82
N ALA A 422 -12.64 9.78 4.99
CA ALA A 422 -13.65 9.57 3.96
C ALA A 422 -14.45 8.29 4.26
N LYS A 423 -15.71 8.46 4.63
CA LYS A 423 -16.65 7.36 4.85
C LYS A 423 -16.95 6.65 3.53
N ASP A 424 -16.98 5.32 3.57
CA ASP A 424 -17.26 4.44 2.42
C ASP A 424 -16.22 4.52 1.30
N MET A 425 -15.04 5.05 1.60
CA MET A 425 -13.92 5.09 0.68
C MET A 425 -13.31 3.69 0.52
N LEU A 426 -13.41 3.13 -0.68
CA LEU A 426 -12.74 1.88 -1.01
C LEU A 426 -11.25 2.11 -1.26
N HIS A 427 -10.43 1.20 -0.73
CA HIS A 427 -8.97 1.28 -0.69
C HIS A 427 -8.35 1.73 -2.01
N SER A 428 -7.64 2.85 -1.98
CA SER A 428 -6.88 3.37 -3.12
C SER A 428 -7.69 3.53 -4.43
N THR A 429 -8.98 3.90 -4.35
CA THR A 429 -9.84 4.14 -5.53
C THR A 429 -10.17 5.63 -5.80
N PRO A 430 -9.17 6.52 -5.91
CA PRO A 430 -9.42 7.95 -6.05
C PRO A 430 -10.12 8.27 -7.37
N HIS A 431 -11.14 9.12 -7.27
CA HIS A 431 -11.90 9.64 -8.42
C HIS A 431 -11.72 11.16 -8.55
N GLU A 432 -12.59 11.83 -9.32
CA GLU A 432 -12.47 13.25 -9.65
C GLU A 432 -12.48 14.18 -8.41
N GLY A 433 -13.42 14.00 -7.46
CA GLY A 433 -13.41 14.74 -6.19
C GLY A 433 -12.13 14.59 -5.36
N HIS A 434 -11.54 13.39 -5.29
CA HIS A 434 -10.24 13.16 -4.65
C HIS A 434 -9.14 13.96 -5.36
N ARG A 435 -9.10 13.92 -6.70
CA ARG A 435 -8.11 14.67 -7.50
C ARG A 435 -8.26 16.18 -7.32
N GLU A 436 -9.49 16.70 -7.21
CA GLU A 436 -9.74 18.12 -6.91
C GLU A 436 -9.16 18.50 -5.55
N MET A 437 -9.42 17.69 -4.51
CA MET A 437 -8.88 17.90 -3.16
C MET A 437 -7.33 17.88 -3.16
N TYR A 438 -6.72 16.90 -3.83
CA TYR A 438 -5.26 16.79 -3.94
C TYR A 438 -4.67 17.98 -4.68
N ALA A 439 -5.28 18.40 -5.79
CA ALA A 439 -4.79 19.53 -6.57
C ALA A 439 -4.89 20.84 -5.77
N LEU A 440 -5.97 21.03 -5.00
CA LEU A 440 -6.10 22.16 -4.09
C LEU A 440 -4.98 22.16 -3.04
N PHE A 441 -4.74 21.02 -2.39
CA PHE A 441 -3.66 20.89 -1.40
C PHE A 441 -2.28 21.11 -2.02
N LEU A 442 -2.01 20.56 -3.20
CA LEU A 442 -0.72 20.69 -3.87
C LEU A 442 -0.42 22.12 -4.32
N THR A 443 -1.46 22.93 -4.57
CA THR A 443 -1.31 24.33 -5.01
C THR A 443 -1.50 25.38 -3.90
N SER A 444 -1.90 24.97 -2.69
CA SER A 444 -2.11 25.87 -1.56
C SER A 444 -0.81 26.27 -0.83
N GLY A 445 -0.90 27.16 0.15
CA GLY A 445 0.24 27.48 1.03
C GLY A 445 0.53 26.36 2.05
N GLY A 446 1.69 26.43 2.71
CA GLY A 446 2.15 25.39 3.65
C GLY A 446 1.27 25.16 4.89
N ASN A 447 0.35 26.07 5.21
CA ASN A 447 -0.55 25.96 6.37
C ASN A 447 -1.92 25.34 6.02
N PHE A 448 -2.07 24.69 4.87
CA PHE A 448 -3.33 24.09 4.47
C PHE A 448 -3.66 22.87 5.33
N ASN A 449 -4.83 22.88 5.95
CA ASN A 449 -5.29 21.93 6.96
C ASN A 449 -6.81 21.66 6.81
N VAL A 450 -7.38 20.84 7.68
CA VAL A 450 -8.81 20.42 7.65
C VAL A 450 -9.82 21.57 7.77
N HIS A 451 -9.38 22.77 8.14
CA HIS A 451 -10.21 23.97 8.28
C HIS A 451 -10.03 24.97 7.13
N SER A 452 -9.16 24.68 6.16
CA SER A 452 -8.76 25.62 5.12
C SER A 452 -9.79 25.78 3.99
N ASP A 453 -10.62 24.77 3.72
CA ASP A 453 -11.66 24.83 2.69
C ASP A 453 -12.93 24.09 3.13
N ALA A 454 -14.06 24.79 3.17
CA ALA A 454 -15.34 24.24 3.62
C ALA A 454 -15.90 23.12 2.72
N ARG A 455 -15.36 22.95 1.49
CA ARG A 455 -15.72 21.83 0.61
C ARG A 455 -15.09 20.52 1.04
N PHE A 456 -13.93 20.59 1.71
CA PHE A 456 -13.16 19.43 2.16
C PHE A 456 -12.87 19.52 3.68
N PRO A 457 -13.91 19.52 4.54
CA PRO A 457 -13.73 19.48 5.99
C PRO A 457 -13.12 18.14 6.45
N GLN A 458 -12.72 18.04 7.71
CA GLN A 458 -12.09 16.85 8.30
C GLN A 458 -12.83 15.53 8.00
N PHE A 459 -14.17 15.55 8.02
CA PHE A 459 -15.02 14.38 7.79
C PHE A 459 -15.78 14.51 6.48
N LEU A 460 -15.61 13.51 5.61
CA LEU A 460 -16.14 13.45 4.26
C LEU A 460 -16.94 12.16 4.06
N GLN A 461 -17.91 12.23 3.16
CA GLN A 461 -18.55 11.06 2.56
C GLN A 461 -17.96 10.85 1.15
N ASP A 462 -17.55 9.63 0.84
CA ASP A 462 -17.15 9.23 -0.51
C ASP A 462 -18.39 8.91 -1.36
N ASP A 463 -18.85 9.87 -2.16
CA ASP A 463 -19.89 9.66 -3.17
C ASP A 463 -19.24 9.18 -4.47
N ALA A 464 -18.80 7.93 -4.39
CA ALA A 464 -18.01 7.33 -5.45
C ALA A 464 -18.84 7.02 -6.72
N THR A 465 -20.17 7.08 -6.65
CA THR A 465 -21.08 6.98 -7.80
C THR A 465 -21.05 8.25 -8.63
N ASN A 466 -21.14 9.42 -7.97
CA ASN A 466 -21.06 10.71 -8.64
C ASN A 466 -19.63 11.26 -8.72
N LYS A 467 -18.64 10.50 -8.21
CA LYS A 467 -17.21 10.85 -8.15
C LYS A 467 -16.93 12.14 -7.40
N ARG A 468 -17.57 12.33 -6.24
CA ARG A 468 -17.43 13.52 -5.40
C ARG A 468 -17.06 13.15 -3.98
N LEU A 469 -16.24 14.00 -3.35
CA LEU A 469 -16.15 14.05 -1.90
C LEU A 469 -17.09 15.15 -1.43
N ILE A 470 -17.93 14.84 -0.46
CA ILE A 470 -18.88 15.81 0.12
C ILE A 470 -18.69 15.87 1.64
N PRO A 471 -18.94 17.02 2.28
CA PRO A 471 -18.94 17.12 3.74
C PRO A 471 -19.85 16.06 4.36
N LEU A 472 -19.34 15.32 5.35
CA LEU A 472 -20.17 14.44 6.15
C LEU A 472 -21.03 15.32 7.07
N VAL A 473 -22.32 15.41 6.74
CA VAL A 473 -23.34 16.08 7.56
C VAL A 473 -24.11 15.05 8.38
N ASP A 474 -24.84 15.51 9.40
CA ASP A 474 -25.57 14.71 10.39
C ASP A 474 -26.12 13.37 9.86
N TYR A 475 -25.95 12.34 10.70
CA TYR A 475 -26.37 10.95 10.49
C TYR A 475 -27.66 10.81 9.65
N VAL A 476 -27.51 10.37 8.40
CA VAL A 476 -28.59 9.76 7.63
C VAL A 476 -28.41 8.26 7.81
N PRO A 477 -29.31 7.55 8.51
CA PRO A 477 -29.25 6.10 8.55
C PRO A 477 -29.33 5.58 7.13
N ASP A 478 -28.30 4.87 6.68
CA ASP A 478 -28.35 4.18 5.40
C ASP A 478 -29.52 3.20 5.38
N ASP A 479 -30.20 3.13 4.24
CA ASP A 479 -31.16 2.09 3.93
C ASP A 479 -30.45 0.74 4.13
N ALA A 480 -30.78 0.06 5.24
CA ALA A 480 -30.31 -1.29 5.50
C ALA A 480 -30.51 -2.16 4.25
N LEU A 481 -29.45 -2.86 3.85
CA LEU A 481 -29.46 -3.87 2.80
C LEU A 481 -30.77 -4.66 2.81
N ARG A 482 -31.56 -4.50 1.75
CA ARG A 482 -32.84 -5.19 1.64
C ARG A 482 -32.54 -6.66 1.35
N ILE A 483 -33.17 -7.56 2.11
CA ILE A 483 -33.06 -9.01 1.94
C ILE A 483 -33.36 -9.42 0.49
N GLU A 484 -34.20 -8.66 -0.22
CA GLU A 484 -34.52 -8.85 -1.62
C GLU A 484 -33.30 -8.73 -2.55
N ASP A 485 -32.36 -7.83 -2.27
CA ASP A 485 -31.14 -7.64 -3.08
C ASP A 485 -30.17 -8.81 -2.87
N VAL A 486 -30.09 -9.33 -1.64
CA VAL A 486 -29.34 -10.55 -1.28
C VAL A 486 -29.91 -11.79 -1.99
N PHE A 487 -31.23 -11.91 -2.05
CA PHE A 487 -31.90 -13.03 -2.73
C PHE A 487 -31.67 -13.02 -4.25
N GLN A 488 -31.74 -11.85 -4.89
CA GLN A 488 -31.46 -11.71 -6.32
C GLN A 488 -29.99 -11.99 -6.65
N PHE A 489 -29.06 -11.57 -5.79
CA PHE A 489 -27.65 -11.90 -5.93
C PHE A 489 -27.38 -13.41 -5.82
N MET A 490 -27.91 -14.07 -4.78
CA MET A 490 -27.79 -15.53 -4.62
C MET A 490 -28.32 -16.26 -5.86
N LEU A 491 -29.47 -15.85 -6.39
CA LEU A 491 -30.05 -16.40 -7.61
C LEU A 491 -29.14 -16.25 -8.83
N THR A 492 -28.50 -15.09 -8.98
CA THR A 492 -27.61 -14.79 -10.12
C THR A 492 -26.28 -15.56 -10.00
N PHE A 493 -25.67 -15.54 -8.82
CA PHE A 493 -24.45 -16.30 -8.50
C PHE A 493 -24.67 -17.81 -8.73
N PHE A 494 -25.76 -18.39 -8.22
CA PHE A 494 -26.07 -19.81 -8.44
C PHE A 494 -26.43 -20.14 -9.89
N GLN A 495 -26.97 -19.20 -10.68
CA GLN A 495 -27.24 -19.38 -12.10
C GLN A 495 -25.94 -19.40 -12.93
N GLU A 496 -25.02 -18.48 -12.68
CA GLU A 496 -23.72 -18.46 -13.36
C GLU A 496 -22.85 -19.66 -12.97
N PHE A 497 -22.86 -20.05 -11.70
CA PHE A 497 -22.14 -21.24 -11.22
C PHE A 497 -22.72 -22.55 -11.82
N LYS A 498 -24.04 -22.64 -12.00
CA LYS A 498 -24.67 -23.76 -12.71
C LYS A 498 -24.29 -23.81 -14.19
N LEU A 499 -24.19 -22.66 -14.86
CA LEU A 499 -23.77 -22.59 -16.26
C LEU A 499 -22.32 -23.08 -16.47
N ILE A 500 -21.44 -22.80 -15.51
CA ILE A 500 -20.04 -23.26 -15.53
C ILE A 500 -19.93 -24.77 -15.26
N LEU A 501 -20.78 -25.33 -14.39
CA LEU A 501 -20.82 -26.76 -14.11
C LEU A 501 -21.53 -27.60 -15.18
N LEU A 502 -22.47 -27.01 -15.94
CA LEU A 502 -23.23 -27.69 -17.00
C LEU A 502 -22.63 -27.54 -18.41
N ALA A 503 -21.57 -26.74 -18.56
CA ALA A 503 -20.78 -26.65 -19.80
C ALA A 503 -19.66 -27.71 -19.90
N LYS A 504 -19.73 -28.78 -19.09
CA LYS A 504 -18.92 -30.00 -19.23
C LYS A 504 -19.78 -31.19 -19.64
#